data_AF-A0A820HGN3-F1
#
_entry.id   AF-A0A820HGN3-F1
#
_cell.length_a   1.000
_cell.length_b   1.000
_cell.length_c   1.000
_cell.angle_alpha   90.00
_cell.angle_beta   90.00
_cell.angle_gamma   90.00
#
_symmetry.space_group_name_H-M   'P 1'
#
loop_
_entity.id
_entity.type
_entity.pdbx_description
1 polymer ?
#
loop_
_entity_poly.entity_id
_entity_poly.type
_entity_poly.pdbx_seq_one_letter_code
_entity_poly.pdbx_strand_id
1 'polypeptide(L)'
;RRQHPVFRRRTWFRGKPVKPGEIDDIAWFKFDGNHMTDEDWQHDYAKSFGVFINGRGMQGRTVFGVRVTDDNFYIIFNAYHGYIDYTLPGEEYAKDWTLILDTSKDEVIIEGDEGRIYQAGEKITVHDYSILLLHHVVPKKEHATAPMV
;
A
#
# COMPACT_ATOMS: atom_id res chain seq x y z
N ARG A 1 -4.30 -3.11 -12.03
CA ARG A 1 -4.86 -1.72 -11.98
C ARG A 1 -6.38 -1.62 -12.18
N ARG A 2 -6.99 -2.24 -13.23
CA ARG A 2 -8.44 -2.10 -13.49
C ARG A 2 -9.33 -2.68 -12.37
N GLN A 3 -8.84 -3.67 -11.62
CA GLN A 3 -9.56 -4.27 -10.49
C GLN A 3 -9.47 -3.43 -9.20
N HIS A 4 -8.51 -2.50 -9.08
CA HIS A 4 -8.24 -1.75 -7.85
C HIS A 4 -8.60 -0.27 -8.02
N PRO A 5 -9.77 0.20 -7.51
CA PRO A 5 -10.17 1.59 -7.63
C PRO A 5 -9.24 2.57 -6.89
N VAL A 6 -8.43 2.12 -5.93
CA VAL A 6 -7.51 3.00 -5.20
C VAL A 6 -6.43 3.63 -6.10
N PHE A 7 -6.07 2.97 -7.21
CA PHE A 7 -5.19 3.49 -8.26
C PHE A 7 -5.92 4.29 -9.37
N ARG A 8 -7.22 4.56 -9.15
CA ARG A 8 -8.13 5.24 -10.11
C ARG A 8 -9.04 6.24 -9.40
N ARG A 9 -8.59 6.77 -8.26
CA ARG A 9 -9.34 7.77 -7.49
C ARG A 9 -9.55 9.02 -8.33
N ARG A 10 -10.73 9.62 -8.17
CA ARG A 10 -11.10 10.91 -8.81
C ARG A 10 -10.74 12.11 -7.95
N THR A 11 -10.34 11.88 -6.70
CA THR A 11 -9.96 12.89 -5.72
C THR A 11 -8.55 12.61 -5.21
N TRP A 12 -7.86 13.67 -4.80
CA TRP A 12 -6.53 13.60 -4.22
C TRP A 12 -6.54 12.88 -2.87
N PHE A 13 -5.40 12.27 -2.52
CA PHE A 13 -5.13 11.87 -1.14
C PHE A 13 -4.97 13.11 -0.27
N ARG A 14 -5.38 13.01 1.00
CA ARG A 14 -5.40 14.14 1.92
C ARG A 14 -4.28 14.10 2.96
N GLY A 15 -3.62 12.96 3.14
CA GLY A 15 -2.64 12.76 4.22
C GLY A 15 -3.30 12.95 5.57
N LYS A 16 -4.54 12.47 5.72
CA LYS A 16 -5.35 12.62 6.92
C LYS A 16 -6.11 11.34 7.24
N PRO A 17 -6.47 11.13 8.52
CA PRO A 17 -7.23 9.96 8.95
C PRO A 17 -8.47 9.75 8.10
N VAL A 18 -8.68 8.51 7.64
CA VAL A 18 -9.86 8.13 6.86
C VAL A 18 -11.15 8.37 7.65
N LYS A 19 -11.09 8.14 8.97
CA LYS A 19 -12.05 8.56 9.99
C LYS A 19 -11.26 8.98 11.24
N PRO A 20 -11.87 9.74 12.17
CA PRO A 20 -11.24 10.01 13.47
C PRO A 20 -10.81 8.69 14.15
N GLY A 21 -9.53 8.58 14.49
CA GLY A 21 -8.94 7.38 15.11
C GLY A 21 -8.60 6.24 14.14
N GLU A 22 -8.81 6.41 12.84
CA GLU A 22 -8.29 5.50 11.82
C GLU A 22 -6.99 6.04 11.20
N ILE A 23 -6.29 5.19 10.46
CA ILE A 23 -5.06 5.56 9.75
C ILE A 23 -5.35 6.50 8.59
N ASP A 24 -4.34 7.27 8.21
CA ASP A 24 -4.36 8.19 7.08
C ASP A 24 -4.68 7.49 5.76
N ASP A 25 -5.17 8.26 4.78
CA ASP A 25 -5.47 7.74 3.45
C ASP A 25 -4.22 7.46 2.61
N ILE A 26 -3.09 8.07 2.98
CA ILE A 26 -1.75 7.85 2.45
C ILE A 26 -0.73 8.10 3.55
N ALA A 27 0.37 7.35 3.58
CA ALA A 27 1.52 7.61 4.45
C ALA A 27 2.82 7.32 3.71
N TRP A 28 3.89 8.03 4.08
CA TRP A 28 5.20 7.98 3.42
C TRP A 28 6.24 7.51 4.42
N PHE A 29 7.12 6.62 3.99
CA PHE A 29 8.05 5.89 4.86
C PHE A 29 9.48 5.99 4.37
N LYS A 30 10.40 6.07 5.33
CA LYS A 30 11.82 5.82 5.13
C LYS A 30 12.11 4.33 5.07
N PHE A 31 13.34 3.98 4.70
CA PHE A 31 13.79 2.58 4.68
C PHE A 31 13.76 1.93 6.06
N ASP A 32 13.88 2.70 7.15
CA ASP A 32 13.85 2.16 8.51
C ASP A 32 12.43 1.81 9.02
N GLY A 33 11.38 2.11 8.24
CA GLY A 33 9.98 1.89 8.61
C GLY A 33 9.35 3.06 9.37
N ASN A 34 10.08 4.15 9.61
CA ASN A 34 9.52 5.37 10.18
C ASN A 34 8.90 6.24 9.10
N HIS A 35 7.98 7.12 9.51
CA HIS A 35 7.38 8.09 8.61
C HIS A 35 8.43 9.09 8.09
N MET A 36 8.28 9.51 6.84
CA MET A 36 9.02 10.65 6.32
C MET A 36 8.50 11.94 6.93
N THR A 37 9.43 12.77 7.39
CA THR A 37 9.19 14.15 7.80
C THR A 37 9.44 15.12 6.64
N ASP A 38 9.00 16.37 6.78
CA ASP A 38 9.27 17.43 5.80
C ASP A 38 10.78 17.67 5.57
N GLU A 39 11.61 17.44 6.59
CA GLU A 39 13.07 17.55 6.50
C GLU A 39 13.69 16.37 5.73
N ASP A 40 13.16 15.16 5.93
CA ASP A 40 13.61 13.96 5.20
C ASP A 40 13.42 14.12 3.68
N TRP A 41 12.36 14.82 3.26
CA TRP A 41 12.08 15.11 1.84
C TRP A 41 13.12 16.00 1.15
N GLN A 42 13.86 16.81 1.91
CA GLN A 42 14.86 17.74 1.37
C GLN A 42 16.22 17.08 1.12
N HIS A 43 16.44 15.85 1.59
CA HIS A 43 17.71 15.14 1.48
C HIS A 43 17.79 14.28 0.21
N ASP A 44 19.00 14.05 -0.32
CA ASP A 44 19.22 13.28 -1.56
C ASP A 44 18.71 11.81 -1.50
N TYR A 45 18.57 11.25 -0.30
CA TYR A 45 17.97 9.92 -0.06
C TYR A 45 16.43 9.89 -0.24
N ALA A 46 15.78 11.05 -0.39
CA ALA A 46 14.34 11.14 -0.68
C ALA A 46 13.94 10.52 -2.03
N LYS A 47 14.90 10.03 -2.82
CA LYS A 47 14.67 9.27 -4.05
C LYS A 47 14.29 7.81 -3.79
N SER A 48 14.52 7.29 -2.58
CA SER A 48 14.16 5.92 -2.20
C SER A 48 13.27 5.93 -0.93
N PHE A 49 12.00 5.55 -1.07
CA PHE A 49 10.98 5.64 -0.02
C PHE A 49 9.87 4.61 -0.18
N GLY A 50 9.11 4.38 0.89
CA GLY A 50 7.89 3.59 0.90
C GLY A 50 6.64 4.45 0.88
N VAL A 51 5.57 3.98 0.26
CA VAL A 51 4.25 4.64 0.21
C VAL A 51 3.18 3.64 0.61
N PHE A 52 2.49 3.93 1.70
CA PHE A 52 1.28 3.24 2.08
C PHE A 52 0.06 3.93 1.48
N ILE A 53 -0.87 3.15 0.95
CA ILE A 53 -2.15 3.60 0.45
C ILE A 53 -3.26 2.82 1.16
N ASN A 54 -4.16 3.56 1.81
CA ASN A 54 -5.27 2.97 2.55
C ASN A 54 -6.47 2.68 1.63
N GLY A 55 -6.81 1.39 1.48
CA GLY A 55 -7.93 0.94 0.66
C GLY A 55 -9.29 1.42 1.16
N ARG A 56 -9.40 1.77 2.46
CA ARG A 56 -10.62 2.35 3.06
C ARG A 56 -10.70 3.86 2.87
N GLY A 57 -9.62 4.50 2.46
CA GLY A 57 -9.52 5.95 2.28
C GLY A 57 -10.27 6.50 1.08
N MET A 58 -10.94 5.66 0.30
CA MET A 58 -11.67 6.09 -0.87
C MET A 58 -12.93 6.89 -0.52
N GLN A 59 -13.07 8.01 -1.22
CA GLN A 59 -14.25 8.84 -1.20
C GLN A 59 -15.16 8.42 -2.35
N GLY A 60 -16.33 7.92 -2.03
CA GLY A 60 -17.31 7.50 -3.02
C GLY A 60 -18.18 6.36 -2.52
N ARG A 61 -19.35 6.26 -3.14
CA ARG A 61 -20.25 5.13 -3.00
C ARG A 61 -20.46 4.51 -4.37
N THR A 62 -20.71 3.21 -4.42
CA THR A 62 -21.18 2.53 -5.61
C THR A 62 -22.57 3.03 -5.99
N VAL A 63 -23.08 2.63 -7.16
CA VAL A 63 -24.46 2.93 -7.59
C VAL A 63 -25.52 2.46 -6.59
N PHE A 64 -25.18 1.48 -5.75
CA PHE A 64 -26.03 0.96 -4.68
C PHE A 64 -25.84 1.66 -3.33
N GLY A 65 -25.11 2.78 -3.29
CA GLY A 65 -24.87 3.54 -2.06
C GLY A 65 -23.85 2.91 -1.10
N VAL A 66 -23.18 1.82 -1.48
CA VAL A 66 -22.18 1.12 -0.64
C VAL A 66 -20.84 1.84 -0.73
N ARG A 67 -20.12 2.00 0.39
CA ARG A 67 -18.79 2.63 0.39
C ARG A 67 -17.82 1.83 -0.49
N VAL A 68 -17.12 2.50 -1.39
CA VAL A 68 -16.09 1.84 -2.18
C VAL A 68 -14.87 1.61 -1.27
N THR A 69 -14.45 0.37 -1.12
CA THR A 69 -13.21 0.00 -0.41
C THR A 69 -12.36 -0.87 -1.31
N ASP A 70 -11.06 -0.84 -1.07
CA ASP A 70 -10.04 -1.65 -1.76
C ASP A 70 -9.13 -2.31 -0.71
N ASP A 71 -8.15 -3.05 -1.18
CA ASP A 71 -7.05 -3.56 -0.37
C ASP A 71 -6.12 -2.41 0.05
N ASN A 72 -5.33 -2.66 1.10
CA ASN A 72 -4.24 -1.77 1.47
C ASN A 72 -3.04 -2.08 0.58
N PHE A 73 -2.30 -1.07 0.16
CA PHE A 73 -1.11 -1.25 -0.67
C PHE A 73 0.10 -0.60 -0.02
N TYR A 74 1.26 -1.24 -0.18
CA TYR A 74 2.54 -0.66 0.14
C TYR A 74 3.44 -0.74 -1.09
N ILE A 75 3.95 0.42 -1.51
CA ILE A 75 4.79 0.57 -2.70
C ILE A 75 6.15 1.04 -2.25
N ILE A 76 7.20 0.33 -2.64
CA ILE A 76 8.57 0.73 -2.33
C ILE A 76 9.24 1.16 -3.61
N PHE A 77 9.80 2.36 -3.60
CA PHE A 77 10.63 2.89 -4.69
C PHE A 77 12.07 2.87 -4.24
N ASN A 78 12.93 2.20 -4.99
CA ASN A 78 14.38 2.35 -4.85
C ASN A 78 14.96 2.95 -6.13
N ALA A 79 15.28 4.24 -6.09
CA ALA A 79 15.96 4.92 -7.20
C ALA A 79 17.48 5.03 -6.97
N TYR A 80 18.02 4.33 -5.99
CA TYR A 80 19.45 4.23 -5.74
C TYR A 80 20.06 3.08 -6.56
N HIS A 81 21.36 3.19 -6.87
CA HIS A 81 22.12 2.20 -7.64
C HIS A 81 22.55 0.97 -6.83
N GLY A 82 22.01 0.80 -5.62
CA GLY A 82 22.36 -0.29 -4.73
C GLY A 82 21.14 -0.83 -3.99
N TYR A 83 21.37 -1.95 -3.32
CA TYR A 83 20.37 -2.63 -2.49
C TYR A 83 20.07 -1.83 -1.24
N ILE A 84 18.80 -1.71 -0.89
CA ILE A 84 18.35 -1.09 0.36
C ILE A 84 17.41 -2.06 1.07
N ASP A 85 17.67 -2.29 2.35
CA ASP A 85 16.74 -3.00 3.22
C ASP A 85 15.67 -2.04 3.73
N TYR A 86 14.41 -2.38 3.45
CA TYR A 86 13.24 -1.67 3.96
C TYR A 86 12.60 -2.45 5.10
N THR A 87 12.29 -1.78 6.19
CA THR A 87 11.36 -2.29 7.21
C THR A 87 9.93 -2.03 6.74
N LEU A 88 9.10 -3.06 6.70
CA LEU A 88 7.69 -2.91 6.37
C LEU A 88 6.92 -2.17 7.47
N PRO A 89 5.79 -1.51 7.14
CA PRO A 89 5.00 -0.80 8.14
C PRO A 89 4.50 -1.71 9.26
N GLY A 90 4.26 -1.13 10.43
CA GLY A 90 3.75 -1.82 11.61
C GLY A 90 2.32 -2.37 11.45
N GLU A 91 1.88 -3.15 12.45
CA GLU A 91 0.60 -3.85 12.43
C GLU A 91 -0.62 -2.93 12.33
N GLU A 92 -0.46 -1.66 12.67
CA GLU A 92 -1.49 -0.66 12.48
C GLU A 92 -1.90 -0.59 10.99
N TYR A 93 -0.94 -0.68 10.07
CA TYR A 93 -1.18 -0.58 8.62
C TYR A 93 -1.72 -1.87 8.00
N ALA A 94 -1.10 -2.99 8.34
CA ALA A 94 -1.49 -4.34 7.96
C ALA A 94 -0.73 -5.34 8.82
N LYS A 95 -1.31 -6.52 9.07
CA LYS A 95 -0.63 -7.60 9.80
C LYS A 95 0.38 -8.35 8.94
N ASP A 96 0.09 -8.42 7.65
CA ASP A 96 0.86 -9.13 6.66
C ASP A 96 0.84 -8.35 5.34
N TRP A 97 1.85 -8.64 4.51
CA TRP A 97 2.04 -8.02 3.21
C TRP A 97 2.37 -9.11 2.20
N THR A 98 1.52 -9.29 1.20
CA THR A 98 1.81 -10.22 0.09
C THR A 98 2.47 -9.44 -1.03
N LEU A 99 3.63 -9.92 -1.49
CA LEU A 99 4.34 -9.34 -2.65
C LEU A 99 3.59 -9.66 -3.96
N ILE A 100 3.29 -8.61 -4.72
CA ILE A 100 2.50 -8.66 -5.97
C ILE A 100 3.36 -8.34 -7.19
N LEU A 101 4.28 -7.40 -7.06
CA LEU A 101 5.17 -7.00 -8.14
C LEU A 101 6.56 -6.73 -7.59
N ASP A 102 7.56 -7.16 -8.34
CA ASP A 102 8.97 -6.84 -8.11
C ASP A 102 9.60 -6.58 -9.48
N THR A 103 9.88 -5.32 -9.80
CA THR A 103 10.41 -4.96 -11.13
C THR A 103 11.88 -5.30 -11.32
N SER A 104 12.58 -5.79 -10.29
CA SER A 104 13.96 -6.27 -10.41
C SER A 104 14.05 -7.67 -11.02
N LYS A 105 12.92 -8.38 -11.08
CA LYS A 105 12.81 -9.70 -11.66
C LYS A 105 12.27 -9.60 -13.08
N ASP A 106 12.93 -10.27 -14.02
CA ASP A 106 12.52 -10.33 -15.43
C ASP A 106 11.21 -11.13 -15.65
N GLU A 107 10.75 -11.85 -14.63
CA GLU A 107 9.47 -12.56 -14.65
C GLU A 107 8.37 -11.64 -14.10
N VAL A 108 7.51 -11.16 -15.01
CA VAL A 108 6.19 -10.64 -14.64
C VAL A 108 5.48 -11.79 -13.94
N ILE A 109 5.41 -11.73 -12.61
CA ILE A 109 4.66 -12.67 -11.77
C ILE A 109 3.25 -12.77 -12.36
N ILE A 110 2.99 -13.88 -13.06
CA ILE A 110 1.70 -14.18 -13.69
C ILE A 110 0.76 -14.59 -12.56
N GLU A 111 -0.50 -14.13 -12.61
CA GLU A 111 -1.56 -14.44 -11.64
C GLU A 111 -1.47 -15.91 -11.16
N GLY A 112 -0.97 -16.10 -9.94
CA GLY A 112 -0.73 -17.44 -9.35
C GLY A 112 0.60 -17.60 -8.60
N ASP A 113 1.63 -16.79 -8.89
CA ASP A 113 2.93 -16.78 -8.18
C ASP A 113 3.09 -15.59 -7.20
N GLU A 114 1.99 -14.90 -6.90
CA GLU A 114 1.88 -14.09 -5.68
C GLU A 114 2.05 -15.04 -4.49
N GLY A 115 2.85 -14.71 -3.48
CA GLY A 115 2.81 -15.59 -2.32
C GLY A 115 3.82 -15.41 -1.22
N ARG A 116 4.91 -14.66 -1.42
CA ARG A 116 5.72 -14.34 -0.24
C ARG A 116 4.94 -13.35 0.62
N ILE A 117 4.47 -13.88 1.74
CA ILE A 117 3.85 -13.13 2.81
C ILE A 117 4.97 -12.68 3.76
N TYR A 118 5.05 -11.38 3.96
CA TYR A 118 5.91 -10.75 4.94
C TYR A 118 5.05 -10.31 6.13
N GLN A 119 5.59 -10.40 7.34
CA GLN A 119 4.90 -9.89 8.52
C GLN A 119 5.07 -8.37 8.65
N ALA A 120 4.19 -7.73 9.42
CA ALA A 120 4.38 -6.34 9.82
C ALA A 120 5.76 -6.13 10.46
N GLY A 121 6.46 -5.05 10.08
CA GLY A 121 7.82 -4.79 10.57
C GLY A 121 8.91 -5.72 10.03
N GLU A 122 8.60 -6.72 9.19
CA GLU A 122 9.61 -7.57 8.56
C GLU A 122 10.48 -6.75 7.59
N LYS A 123 11.74 -7.14 7.42
CA LYS A 123 12.64 -6.52 6.45
C LYS A 123 12.50 -7.15 5.07
N ILE A 124 12.55 -6.30 4.04
CA ILE A 124 12.59 -6.70 2.64
C ILE A 124 13.72 -5.96 1.93
N THR A 125 14.57 -6.72 1.23
CA THR A 125 15.65 -6.14 0.42
C THR A 125 15.10 -5.74 -0.94
N VAL A 126 15.32 -4.48 -1.31
CA VAL A 126 14.90 -3.92 -2.60
C VAL A 126 16.13 -3.67 -3.46
N HIS A 127 16.16 -4.24 -4.65
CA HIS A 127 17.24 -4.10 -5.62
C HIS A 127 17.36 -2.67 -6.14
N ASP A 128 18.50 -2.35 -6.76
CA ASP A 128 18.73 -1.07 -7.39
C ASP A 128 17.69 -0.76 -8.48
N TYR A 129 17.33 0.52 -8.60
CA TYR A 129 16.43 1.02 -9.64
C TYR A 129 15.12 0.23 -9.82
N SER A 130 14.56 -0.28 -8.72
CA SER A 130 13.42 -1.18 -8.74
C SER A 130 12.25 -0.66 -7.91
N ILE A 131 11.07 -1.21 -8.20
CA ILE A 131 9.82 -0.94 -7.51
C ILE A 131 9.23 -2.26 -7.05
N LEU A 132 8.81 -2.30 -5.78
CA LEU A 132 8.03 -3.40 -5.24
C LEU A 132 6.61 -2.91 -4.94
N LEU A 133 5.63 -3.78 -5.23
CA LEU A 133 4.24 -3.58 -4.83
C LEU A 133 3.83 -4.74 -3.94
N LEU A 134 3.35 -4.39 -2.75
CA LEU A 134 2.74 -5.32 -1.81
C LEU A 134 1.30 -4.91 -1.55
N HIS A 135 0.47 -5.88 -1.20
CA HIS A 135 -0.89 -5.61 -0.76
C HIS A 135 -1.23 -6.37 0.53
N HIS A 136 -2.27 -5.90 1.21
CA HIS A 136 -2.93 -6.60 2.30
C HIS A 136 -4.42 -6.60 2.00
N VAL A 137 -5.00 -7.80 1.91
CA VAL A 137 -6.42 -7.97 1.62
C VAL A 137 -7.24 -7.48 2.80
N VAL A 138 -8.04 -6.44 2.56
CA VAL A 138 -8.94 -5.92 3.59
C VAL A 138 -10.27 -6.66 3.48
N PRO A 139 -10.71 -7.41 4.50
CA PRO A 139 -11.98 -8.12 4.45
C PRO A 139 -13.12 -7.14 4.15
N LYS A 140 -13.78 -7.36 3.01
CA LYS A 140 -14.98 -6.61 2.65
C LYS A 140 -16.09 -7.10 3.58
N LYS A 141 -16.71 -6.19 4.34
CA LYS A 141 -17.92 -6.56 5.09
C LYS A 141 -19.00 -6.94 4.08
N GLU A 142 -19.33 -8.22 3.99
CA GLU A 142 -20.51 -8.66 3.26
C GLU A 142 -21.75 -8.07 3.94
N HIS A 143 -22.59 -7.39 3.16
CA HIS A 143 -23.91 -7.01 3.63
C HIS A 143 -24.84 -8.21 3.42
N ALA A 144 -25.38 -8.73 4.52
CA ALA A 144 -26.49 -9.68 4.46
C ALA A 144 -27.60 -9.09 3.57
N THR A 145 -27.92 -9.79 2.49
CA THR A 145 -29.06 -9.47 1.65
C THR A 145 -30.31 -9.65 2.52
N ALA A 146 -30.99 -8.56 2.86
CA ALA A 146 -32.30 -8.66 3.49
C ALA A 146 -33.20 -9.45 2.54
N PRO A 147 -33.94 -10.47 3.01
CA PRO A 147 -34.84 -11.21 2.13
C PRO A 147 -35.89 -10.23 1.61
N MET A 148 -36.10 -10.21 0.30
CA MET A 148 -37.25 -9.51 -0.27
C MET A 148 -38.50 -10.24 0.22
N VAL A 149 -39.36 -9.51 0.93
CA VAL A 149 -40.69 -9.94 1.36
C VAL A 149 -41.68 -9.72 0.23
#